data_AF-A0A1F3D1M6-F1
#
_entry.id   AF-A0A1F3D1M6-F1
#
_cell.length_a   1.000
_cell.length_b   1.000
_cell.length_c   1.000
_cell.angle_alpha   90.00
_cell.angle_beta   90.00
_cell.angle_gamma   90.00
#
_symmetry.space_group_name_H-M   'P 1'
#
loop_
_entity.id
_entity.type
_entity.pdbx_description
1 polymer ?
#
loop_
_entity_poly.entity_id
_entity_poly.type
_entity_poly.pdbx_seq_one_letter_code
_entity_poly.pdbx_strand_id
1 'polypeptide(L)'
;MKNFKQDYCFLMNYKKMFLIILTEITFFSCAPALYLPSKNDSEQSGISQDSLKIGRTLYINNCSSCHNLHLPQQYTKQNWDTILIIMKIKAKIDERKLNLIKNYLLVKSKK
;
A
#
# COMPACT_ATOMS: atom_id res chain seq x y z
N MET A 1 -10.30 -11.54 66.63
CA MET A 1 -9.23 -10.56 66.34
C MET A 1 -9.00 -10.53 64.85
N LYS A 2 -9.34 -9.42 64.18
CA LYS A 2 -9.28 -9.26 62.72
C LYS A 2 -7.80 -9.22 62.29
N ASN A 3 -7.36 -10.18 61.48
CA ASN A 3 -5.97 -10.27 61.04
C ASN A 3 -5.77 -9.53 59.71
N PHE A 4 -5.11 -8.38 59.82
CA PHE A 4 -4.81 -7.33 58.85
C PHE A 4 -3.85 -7.75 57.72
N LYS A 5 -3.81 -9.01 57.31
CA LYS A 5 -2.85 -9.52 56.29
C LYS A 5 -3.44 -9.73 54.88
N GLN A 6 -4.77 -9.73 54.75
CA GLN A 6 -5.43 -10.00 53.46
C GLN A 6 -5.41 -8.80 52.50
N ASP A 7 -5.35 -7.56 53.01
CA ASP A 7 -5.57 -6.35 52.18
C ASP A 7 -4.29 -5.77 51.54
N TYR A 8 -3.11 -6.12 52.05
CA TYR A 8 -1.84 -5.57 51.55
C TYR A 8 -1.22 -6.32 50.37
N CYS A 9 -1.68 -7.53 50.06
CA CYS A 9 -1.30 -8.19 48.81
C CYS A 9 -2.03 -7.62 47.58
N PHE A 10 -3.21 -7.02 47.77
CA PHE A 10 -3.98 -6.42 46.68
C PHE A 10 -3.45 -5.02 46.31
N LEU A 11 -2.95 -4.26 47.30
CA LEU A 11 -2.44 -2.90 47.09
C LEU A 11 -1.02 -2.83 46.49
N MET A 12 -0.22 -3.90 46.52
CA MET A 12 1.15 -3.84 46.00
C MET A 12 1.28 -4.33 44.54
N ASN A 13 0.21 -4.85 43.93
CA ASN A 13 0.22 -5.30 42.54
C ASN A 13 -0.43 -4.30 41.57
N TYR A 14 -1.32 -3.40 42.01
CA TYR A 14 -1.93 -2.42 41.09
C TYR A 14 -0.95 -1.33 40.63
N LYS A 15 0.07 -0.99 41.43
CA LYS A 15 1.11 -0.01 41.03
C LYS A 15 2.11 -0.58 40.02
N LYS A 16 2.40 -1.89 40.08
CA LYS A 16 3.18 -2.57 39.02
C LYS A 16 2.31 -2.84 37.79
N MET A 17 1.03 -3.11 37.98
CA MET A 17 0.08 -3.30 36.87
C MET A 17 -0.19 -1.99 36.11
N PHE A 18 -0.15 -0.82 36.78
CA PHE A 18 -0.23 0.49 36.10
C PHE A 18 1.00 0.83 35.25
N LEU A 19 2.13 0.13 35.45
CA LEU A 19 3.35 0.28 34.65
C LEU A 19 3.44 -0.70 33.47
N ILE A 20 2.50 -1.65 33.35
CA ILE A 20 2.51 -2.68 32.29
C ILE A 20 1.44 -2.41 31.21
N ILE A 21 0.51 -1.47 31.42
CA ILE A 21 -0.58 -1.13 30.48
C ILE A 21 -0.15 -0.01 29.50
N LEU A 22 1.10 -0.02 29.01
CA LEU A 22 1.60 0.99 28.06
C LEU A 22 2.22 0.41 26.78
N THR A 23 2.24 -0.90 26.58
CA THR A 23 3.02 -1.54 25.51
C THR A 23 2.22 -2.34 24.49
N GLU A 24 0.90 -2.13 24.38
CA GLU A 24 0.10 -2.77 23.32
C GLU A 24 -0.79 -1.78 22.56
N ILE A 25 -0.20 -0.68 22.09
CA ILE A 25 -0.74 -0.02 20.90
C ILE A 25 -0.14 -0.77 19.72
N THR A 26 -0.79 -1.85 19.31
CA THR A 26 -0.46 -2.51 18.05
C THR A 26 -0.88 -1.57 16.92
N PHE A 27 0.10 -0.90 16.31
CA PHE A 27 -0.10 -0.07 15.12
C PHE A 27 -0.46 -0.99 13.94
N PHE A 28 -1.74 -1.33 13.81
CA PHE A 28 -2.28 -2.05 12.65
C PHE A 28 -2.40 -1.08 11.46
N SER A 29 -1.25 -0.62 10.94
CA SER A 29 -1.22 0.22 9.73
C SER A 29 -1.22 -0.68 8.50
N CYS A 30 -2.39 -1.16 8.10
CA CYS A 30 -2.56 -1.88 6.86
C CYS A 30 -2.68 -0.86 5.71
N ALA A 31 -1.56 -0.54 5.06
CA ALA A 31 -1.58 0.25 3.84
C ALA A 31 -2.05 -0.63 2.66
N PRO A 32 -2.92 -0.13 1.76
CA PRO A 32 -3.35 -0.90 0.60
C PRO A 32 -2.15 -1.28 -0.28
N ALA A 33 -1.98 -2.57 -0.54
CA ALA A 33 -0.92 -3.06 -1.41
C ALA A 33 -1.28 -2.93 -2.89
N LEU A 34 -0.29 -2.64 -3.73
CA LEU A 34 -0.44 -2.70 -5.19
C LEU A 34 -0.78 -4.12 -5.65
N TYR A 35 -1.81 -4.25 -6.48
CA TYR A 35 -2.27 -5.54 -6.98
C TYR A 35 -1.18 -6.26 -7.79
N LEU A 36 -1.23 -7.59 -7.74
CA LEU A 36 -0.36 -8.49 -8.51
C LEU A 36 -1.09 -8.93 -9.78
N PRO A 37 -0.50 -8.73 -10.98
CA PRO A 37 -1.10 -9.18 -12.23
C PRO A 37 -1.34 -10.69 -12.27
N SER A 38 -2.61 -11.05 -12.44
CA SER A 38 -3.11 -12.43 -12.55
C SER A 38 -3.39 -12.82 -14.01
N LYS A 39 -3.71 -14.09 -14.26
CA LYS A 39 -4.15 -14.56 -15.57
C LYS A 39 -5.45 -13.88 -16.03
N ASN A 40 -6.41 -13.74 -15.12
CA ASN A 40 -7.67 -13.04 -15.40
C ASN A 40 -7.45 -11.59 -15.84
N ASP A 41 -6.45 -10.89 -15.28
CA ASP A 41 -6.12 -9.52 -15.69
C ASP A 41 -5.61 -9.46 -17.14
N SER A 42 -4.89 -10.50 -17.55
CA SER A 42 -4.40 -10.66 -18.93
C SER A 42 -5.55 -10.95 -19.89
N GLU A 43 -6.44 -11.88 -19.54
CA GLU A 43 -7.62 -12.24 -20.33
C GLU A 43 -8.58 -11.05 -20.51
N GLN A 44 -8.85 -10.29 -19.45
CA GLN A 44 -9.76 -9.15 -19.49
C GLN A 44 -9.22 -7.96 -20.28
N SER A 45 -7.90 -7.80 -20.36
CA SER A 45 -7.27 -6.64 -21.00
C SER A 45 -6.71 -6.93 -22.40
N GLY A 46 -6.50 -8.20 -22.76
CA GLY A 46 -5.77 -8.61 -23.96
C GLY A 46 -4.26 -8.36 -23.89
N ILE A 47 -3.73 -7.99 -22.71
CA ILE A 47 -2.30 -7.70 -22.50
C ILE A 47 -1.66 -8.92 -21.82
N SER A 48 -0.51 -9.38 -22.28
CA SER A 48 0.15 -10.55 -21.67
C SER A 48 0.45 -10.34 -20.18
N GLN A 49 0.29 -11.40 -19.38
CA GLN A 49 0.56 -11.34 -17.94
C GLN A 49 1.99 -10.86 -17.65
N ASP A 50 2.97 -11.27 -18.47
CA ASP A 50 4.37 -10.85 -18.31
C ASP A 50 4.55 -9.36 -18.59
N SER A 51 3.88 -8.81 -19.60
CA SER A 51 3.87 -7.37 -19.86
C SER A 51 3.29 -6.59 -18.67
N LEU A 52 2.20 -7.08 -18.07
CA LEU A 52 1.63 -6.47 -16.87
C LEU A 52 2.56 -6.54 -15.65
N LYS A 53 3.28 -7.66 -15.46
CA LYS A 53 4.29 -7.80 -14.41
C LYS A 53 5.46 -6.82 -14.61
N ILE A 54 5.94 -6.70 -15.85
CA ILE A 54 6.98 -5.72 -16.20
C ILE A 54 6.48 -4.29 -15.94
N GLY A 55 5.25 -3.97 -16.36
CA GLY A 55 4.61 -2.68 -16.10
C GLY A 55 4.52 -2.35 -14.60
N ARG A 56 4.14 -3.34 -13.76
CA ARG A 56 4.14 -3.20 -12.30
C ARG A 56 5.53 -2.90 -11.75
N THR A 57 6.53 -3.67 -12.15
CA THR A 57 7.92 -3.48 -11.70
C THR A 57 8.43 -2.09 -12.08
N LEU A 58 8.16 -1.65 -13.31
CA LEU A 58 8.49 -0.30 -13.76
C LEU A 58 7.74 0.77 -12.96
N TYR A 59 6.46 0.58 -12.68
CA TYR A 59 5.67 1.52 -11.88
C TYR A 59 6.26 1.70 -10.49
N ILE A 60 6.58 0.59 -9.81
CA ILE A 60 7.22 0.63 -8.48
C ILE A 60 8.56 1.35 -8.57
N ASN A 61 9.46 0.92 -9.45
CA ASN A 61 10.83 1.41 -9.46
C ASN A 61 10.97 2.86 -9.94
N ASN A 62 10.11 3.32 -10.84
CA ASN A 62 10.23 4.67 -11.41
C ASN A 62 9.35 5.69 -10.67
N CYS A 63 8.14 5.30 -10.23
CA CYS A 63 7.18 6.24 -9.67
C CYS A 63 7.27 6.38 -8.13
N SER A 64 7.93 5.45 -7.43
CA SER A 64 8.10 5.56 -5.96
C SER A 64 9.29 6.43 -5.55
N SER A 65 10.06 6.93 -6.52
CA SER A 65 11.30 7.67 -6.27
C SER A 65 11.08 9.09 -5.74
N CYS A 66 9.91 9.69 -5.98
CA CYS A 66 9.61 11.07 -5.60
C CYS A 66 8.41 11.23 -4.65
N HIS A 67 7.49 10.27 -4.62
CA HIS A 67 6.31 10.29 -3.75
C HIS A 67 5.75 8.89 -3.59
N ASN A 68 4.74 8.74 -2.73
CA ASN A 68 4.03 7.48 -2.57
C ASN A 68 3.32 7.06 -3.87
N LEU A 69 3.23 5.75 -4.08
CA LEU A 69 2.55 5.19 -5.24
C LEU A 69 1.03 5.29 -5.07
N HIS A 70 0.36 5.71 -6.13
CA HIS A 70 -1.09 5.71 -6.21
C HIS A 70 -1.61 4.32 -6.62
N LEU A 71 -2.73 3.90 -6.05
CA LEU A 71 -3.39 2.68 -6.50
C LEU A 71 -4.09 2.95 -7.84
N PRO A 72 -4.11 1.97 -8.76
CA PRO A 72 -4.85 2.08 -10.03
C PRO A 72 -6.27 2.62 -9.89
N GLN A 73 -7.00 2.15 -8.87
CA GLN A 73 -8.41 2.46 -8.59
C GLN A 73 -8.65 3.90 -8.12
N GLN A 74 -7.60 4.67 -7.79
CA GLN A 74 -7.76 6.05 -7.33
C GLN A 74 -8.17 7.00 -8.45
N TYR A 75 -7.78 6.70 -9.70
CA TYR A 75 -8.00 7.56 -10.85
C TYR A 75 -8.68 6.82 -11.99
N THR A 76 -9.48 7.56 -12.77
CA THR A 76 -10.07 7.08 -14.02
C THR A 76 -8.99 6.92 -15.09
N LYS A 77 -9.31 6.22 -16.18
CA LYS A 77 -8.39 6.07 -17.32
C LYS A 77 -7.91 7.43 -17.87
N GLN A 78 -8.83 8.38 -18.03
CA GLN A 78 -8.53 9.73 -18.52
C GLN A 78 -7.61 10.50 -17.57
N ASN A 79 -7.86 10.41 -16.26
CA ASN A 79 -7.00 11.04 -15.26
C ASN A 79 -5.59 10.44 -15.32
N TRP A 80 -5.47 9.11 -15.45
CA TRP A 80 -4.18 8.46 -15.61
C TRP A 80 -3.44 8.91 -16.86
N ASP A 81 -4.12 9.09 -17.99
CA ASP A 81 -3.50 9.61 -19.21
C ASP A 81 -2.85 10.98 -18.97
N THR A 82 -3.57 11.90 -18.35
CA THR A 82 -3.04 13.23 -18.01
C THR A 82 -1.90 13.16 -17.00
N ILE A 83 -2.06 12.39 -15.92
CA ILE A 83 -1.05 12.24 -14.86
C ILE A 83 0.24 11.67 -15.45
N LEU A 84 0.15 10.61 -16.25
CA LEU A 84 1.31 9.93 -16.82
C LEU A 84 2.07 10.81 -17.80
N ILE A 85 1.40 11.68 -18.56
CA ILE A 85 2.09 12.66 -19.43
C ILE A 85 2.91 13.64 -18.59
N ILE A 86 2.36 14.15 -17.50
CA ILE A 86 3.07 15.08 -16.61
C ILE A 86 4.24 14.35 -15.92
N MET A 87 4.01 13.14 -15.42
CA MET A 87 5.04 12.35 -14.74
C MET A 87 6.14 11.90 -15.68
N LYS A 88 5.85 11.61 -16.95
CA LYS A 88 6.86 11.30 -17.96
C LYS A 88 7.92 12.39 -18.04
N ILE A 89 7.49 13.65 -18.07
CA ILE A 89 8.38 14.82 -18.15
C ILE A 89 9.16 14.98 -16.84
N LYS A 90 8.47 14.95 -15.69
CA LYS A 90 9.09 15.18 -14.37
C LYS A 90 10.09 14.09 -13.98
N ALA A 91 9.75 12.82 -14.23
CA ALA A 91 10.57 11.66 -13.89
C ALA A 91 11.46 11.19 -15.06
N LYS A 92 11.46 11.90 -16.19
CA LYS A 92 12.27 11.60 -17.39
C LYS A 92 12.11 10.15 -17.87
N ILE A 93 10.87 9.66 -17.89
CA ILE A 93 10.55 8.29 -18.29
C ILE A 93 10.45 8.22 -19.82
N ASP A 94 11.08 7.23 -20.44
CA ASP A 94 10.96 7.01 -21.89
C ASP A 94 9.59 6.45 -22.28
N GLU A 95 9.20 6.63 -23.55
CA GLU A 95 7.88 6.25 -24.05
C GLU A 95 7.55 4.75 -23.88
N ARG A 96 8.55 3.87 -24.05
CA ARG A 96 8.34 2.42 -23.93
C ARG A 96 8.02 2.04 -22.50
N LYS A 97 8.78 2.56 -21.52
CA LYS A 97 8.49 2.34 -20.10
C LYS A 97 7.14 2.94 -19.71
N LEU A 98 6.82 4.15 -20.19
CA LEU A 98 5.55 4.79 -19.88
C LEU A 98 4.37 3.95 -20.36
N ASN A 99 4.43 3.40 -21.56
CA ASN A 99 3.36 2.54 -22.09
C ASN A 99 3.18 1.26 -21.28
N LEU A 100 4.25 0.64 -20.81
CA LEU A 100 4.16 -0.54 -19.92
C LEU A 100 3.54 -0.19 -18.57
N ILE A 101 3.93 0.95 -17.98
CA ILE A 101 3.33 1.46 -16.73
C ILE A 101 1.84 1.76 -16.92
N LYS A 102 1.50 2.46 -18.02
CA LYS A 102 0.12 2.79 -18.38
C LYS A 102 -0.73 1.53 -18.52
N ASN A 103 -0.25 0.54 -19.27
CA ASN A 103 -0.93 -0.74 -19.44
C ASN A 103 -1.26 -1.39 -18.09
N TYR A 104 -0.30 -1.44 -17.16
CA TYR A 104 -0.55 -1.93 -15.80
C TYR A 104 -1.64 -1.14 -15.07
N LEU A 105 -1.54 0.19 -15.03
CA LEU A 105 -2.49 1.04 -14.29
C LEU A 105 -3.92 0.97 -14.84
N LEU A 106 -4.10 0.89 -16.17
CA LEU A 106 -5.42 0.96 -16.77
C LEU A 106 -6.28 -0.30 -16.53
N VAL A 107 -5.68 -1.47 -16.31
CA VAL A 107 -6.42 -2.72 -16.06
C VAL A 107 -7.30 -2.64 -14.82
N LYS A 108 -6.80 -2.00 -13.76
CA LYS A 108 -7.52 -1.83 -12.48
C LYS A 108 -7.88 -0.37 -12.19
N SER A 109 -7.88 0.48 -13.22
CA SER A 109 -8.30 1.87 -13.08
C SER A 109 -9.75 1.99 -12.62
N LYS A 110 -10.08 3.15 -12.03
CA LYS A 110 -11.46 3.47 -11.69
C LYS A 110 -12.30 3.44 -12.98
N LYS A 111 -13.41 2.71 -12.93
CA LYS A 111 -14.40 2.66 -14.01
C LYS A 111 -15.05 4.02 -14.22
#